data_AF-A0A2E2D6Y3-F1
#
_entry.id   AF-A0A2E2D6Y3-F1
#
_cell.length_a   1.000
_cell.length_b   1.000
_cell.length_c   1.000
_cell.angle_alpha   90.00
_cell.angle_beta   90.00
_cell.angle_gamma   90.00
#
_symmetry.space_group_name_H-M   'P 1'
#
loop_
_entity.id
_entity.type
_entity.pdbx_description
1 polymer ?
#
loop_
_entity_poly.entity_id
_entity_poly.type
_entity_poly.pdbx_seq_one_letter_code
_entity_poly.pdbx_strand_id
1 'polypeptide(L)' 'MQKIKIMDFTGTYYRCNDCGHIFDYNDLCPNDSSENQEELNVREVKEWVKVATEQEQKRLEKMLESHGDL' A
#
# COMPACT_ATOMS: atom_id res chain seq x y z
N MET A 1 -11.68 17.92 -21.15
CA MET A 1 -11.46 16.49 -20.83
C MET A 1 -9.96 16.27 -20.75
N GLN A 2 -9.38 16.31 -19.55
CA GLN A 2 -7.93 16.13 -19.36
C GLN A 2 -7.59 14.64 -19.45
N LYS A 3 -6.61 14.32 -20.29
CA LYS A 3 -6.01 13.00 -20.44
C LYS A 3 -5.22 12.69 -19.16
N ILE A 4 -5.73 11.79 -18.33
CA ILE A 4 -4.95 11.25 -17.21
C ILE A 4 -3.89 10.34 -17.83
N LYS A 5 -2.63 10.78 -17.78
CA LYS A 5 -1.48 9.88 -17.98
C LYS A 5 -1.52 8.87 -16.84
N ILE A 6 -1.97 7.66 -17.14
CA ILE A 6 -1.72 6.48 -16.32
C ILE A 6 -0.22 6.24 -16.46
N MET A 7 0.58 6.82 -15.55
CA MET A 7 1.96 6.38 -15.36
C MET A 7 1.88 5.06 -14.59
N ASP A 8 2.61 4.09 -15.12
CA ASP A 8 2.43 2.65 -14.97
C ASP A 8 2.19 2.18 -13.52
N PHE A 9 1.06 1.48 -13.34
CA PHE A 9 0.67 0.76 -12.13
C PHE A 9 1.40 -0.59 -12.12
N THR A 10 2.23 -0.88 -11.11
CA THR A 10 2.91 -2.19 -11.02
C THR A 10 2.60 -2.98 -9.74
N GLY A 11 2.31 -2.34 -8.61
CA GLY A 11 1.95 -3.02 -7.37
C GLY A 11 0.44 -3.06 -7.05
N THR A 12 -0.10 -4.26 -6.78
CA THR A 12 -1.34 -4.42 -6.00
C THR A 12 -0.95 -4.47 -4.51
N TYR A 13 -1.59 -3.63 -3.70
CA TYR A 13 -1.40 -3.61 -2.25
C TYR A 13 -2.66 -4.06 -1.55
N TYR A 14 -2.50 -4.53 -0.32
CA TYR A 14 -3.58 -5.03 0.51
C TYR A 14 -3.55 -4.35 1.85
N ARG A 15 -4.72 -4.08 2.41
CA ARG A 15 -4.88 -3.61 3.78
C ARG A 15 -5.70 -4.62 4.55
N CYS A 16 -5.16 -5.09 5.67
CA CYS A 16 -5.92 -5.92 6.59
C CYS A 16 -6.96 -5.06 7.29
N ASN A 17 -8.24 -5.43 7.20
CA ASN A 17 -9.31 -4.67 7.85
C ASN A 17 -9.31 -4.81 9.38
N ASP A 18 -8.69 -5.87 9.91
CA ASP A 18 -8.67 -6.12 11.36
C ASP A 18 -7.53 -5.39 12.08
N CYS A 19 -6.33 -5.33 11.48
CA CYS A 19 -5.18 -4.67 12.10
C CYS A 19 -4.77 -3.37 11.39
N GLY A 20 -5.35 -3.05 10.23
CA GLY A 20 -5.03 -1.87 9.44
C GLY A 20 -3.68 -1.93 8.73
N HIS A 21 -2.95 -3.04 8.83
CA HIS A 21 -1.64 -3.20 8.22
C HIS A 21 -1.74 -3.25 6.70
N ILE A 22 -0.94 -2.42 6.03
CA ILE A 22 -0.86 -2.40 4.55
C ILE A 22 0.36 -3.20 4.11
N PHE A 23 0.19 -4.10 3.17
CA PHE A 23 1.23 -5.02 2.71
C PHE A 23 1.10 -5.27 1.22
N ASP A 24 2.11 -5.89 0.62
CA ASP A 24 2.17 -6.28 -0.79
C ASP A 24 2.23 -7.81 -0.90
N TYR A 25 2.65 -8.34 -2.05
CA TYR A 25 2.83 -9.79 -2.21
C TYR A 25 4.13 -10.34 -1.57
N ASN A 26 5.04 -9.47 -1.12
CA ASN A 26 6.31 -9.83 -0.47
C ASN A 26 6.24 -9.73 1.07
N ASP A 27 5.26 -9.00 1.58
CA ASP A 27 5.00 -8.77 3.00
C ASP A 27 3.68 -9.46 3.35
N LEU A 28 3.69 -10.41 4.29
CA LEU A 28 2.46 -11.08 4.73
C LEU A 28 1.90 -10.34 5.94
N CYS A 29 0.58 -10.15 5.99
CA CYS A 29 -0.07 -9.64 7.18
C CYS A 29 0.27 -10.55 8.39
N PRO A 30 0.87 -10.04 9.48
CA PRO A 30 1.26 -10.87 10.61
C PRO A 30 0.08 -11.51 11.36
N ASN A 31 -1.16 -11.10 11.06
CA ASN A 31 -2.39 -11.63 11.64
C ASN A 31 -3.14 -12.59 10.70
N ASP A 32 -2.42 -13.21 9.76
CA ASP A 32 -2.79 -14.02 8.57
C ASP A 32 -3.91 -15.08 8.74
N SER A 33 -5.08 -14.65 9.18
CA SER A 33 -6.26 -15.50 9.35
C SER A 33 -7.54 -14.82 8.92
N SER A 34 -7.46 -13.59 8.39
CA SER A 34 -8.63 -12.87 7.91
C SER A 34 -8.72 -12.83 6.39
N GLU A 35 -9.80 -13.45 5.90
CA GLU A 35 -10.34 -13.29 4.55
C GLU A 35 -10.79 -11.83 4.27
N ASN A 36 -10.73 -10.95 5.27
CA ASN A 36 -11.14 -9.55 5.22
C ASN A 36 -9.97 -8.61 4.90
N GLN A 37 -9.60 -8.56 3.61
CA GLN A 37 -8.59 -7.65 3.09
C GLN A 37 -9.23 -6.66 2.11
N GLU A 38 -8.72 -5.43 2.10
CA GLU A 38 -9.08 -4.38 1.15
C GLU A 38 -7.94 -4.22 0.14
N GLU A 39 -8.23 -4.32 -1.16
CA GLU A 39 -7.26 -4.02 -2.22
C GLU A 39 -7.07 -2.51 -2.35
N LEU A 40 -5.81 -2.07 -2.36
CA LEU A 40 -5.42 -0.68 -2.50
C LEU A 40 -4.55 -0.50 -3.75
N ASN A 41 -4.70 0.64 -4.40
CA ASN A 41 -3.75 1.11 -5.42
C ASN A 41 -2.64 1.97 -4.80
N VAL A 42 -1.55 2.16 -5.56
CA VAL A 42 -0.40 3.02 -5.19
C VAL A 42 -0.83 4.38 -4.64
N ARG A 43 -1.82 5.03 -5.25
CA ARG A 43 -2.27 6.36 -4.82
C ARG A 43 -2.90 6.32 -3.43
N GLU A 44 -3.72 5.31 -3.15
CA GLU A 44 -4.31 5.11 -1.82
C GLU A 44 -3.23 4.86 -0.77
N VAL A 45 -2.23 4.03 -1.09
CA VAL A 45 -1.08 3.81 -0.20
C VAL A 45 -0.32 5.11 0.04
N LYS A 46 -0.11 5.95 -0.98
CA LYS A 46 0.52 7.27 -0.82
C LYS A 46 -0.30 8.23 0.04
N GLU A 47 -1.62 8.19 0.01
CA GLU A 47 -2.44 8.97 0.94
C GLU A 47 -2.30 8.46 2.38
N TRP A 48 -2.20 7.14 2.58
CA TRP A 48 -1.93 6.55 3.90
C TRP A 48 -0.58 6.94 4.47
N VAL A 49 0.48 6.95 3.64
CA VAL A 49 1.83 7.40 4.01
C VAL A 49 1.80 8.78 4.68
N LYS A 50 0.99 9.72 4.17
CA LYS A 50 0.92 11.11 4.69
C LYS A 50 0.31 11.22 6.08
N VAL A 51 -0.54 10.27 6.48
CA VAL A 51 -1.26 10.28 7.76
C VAL A 51 -0.72 9.23 8.75
N ALA A 52 0.23 8.40 8.32
CA ALA A 52 0.84 7.37 9.12
C ALA A 52 1.81 7.95 10.17
N THR A 53 2.14 7.14 11.18
CA THR A 53 3.24 7.46 12.09
C THR A 53 4.57 7.43 11.35
N GLU A 54 5.61 8.13 11.83
CA GLU A 54 6.92 8.16 11.14
C GLU A 54 7.50 6.76 10.85
N GLN A 55 7.27 5.81 11.76
CA GLN A 55 7.74 4.44 11.60
C GLN A 55 7.00 3.74 10.46
N GLU A 56 5.68 3.88 10.40
CA GLU A 56 4.85 3.25 9.39
C GLU A 56 5.01 3.95 8.03
N GLN A 57 5.18 5.27 8.03
CA GLN A 57 5.53 6.04 6.84
C GLN A 57 6.80 5.49 6.18
N LYS A 58 7.89 5.33 6.94
CA LYS A 58 9.17 4.79 6.42
C LYS A 58 9.02 3.37 5.89
N ARG A 59 8.19 2.54 6.53
CA ARG A 59 7.91 1.16 6.07
C ARG A 59 7.18 1.19 4.72
N LEU A 60 6.11 1.97 4.63
CA LEU A 60 5.31 2.10 3.41
C LEU A 60 6.09 2.74 2.26
N GLU A 61 6.91 3.76 2.52
CA GLU A 61 7.79 4.38 1.52
C GLU A 61 8.80 3.37 0.98
N LYS A 62 9.42 2.57 1.85
CA LYS A 62 10.34 1.51 1.43
C LYS A 62 9.63 0.43 0.60
N MET A 63 8.40 0.08 0.96
CA MET A 63 7.58 -0.85 0.20
C MET A 63 7.30 -0.28 -1.20
N LEU A 64 6.81 0.96 -1.30
CA LEU A 64 6.59 1.66 -2.57
C LEU A 64 7.88 1.77 -3.41
N GLU A 65 9.02 2.10 -2.80
CA GLU A 65 10.33 2.19 -3.46
C GLU A 65 10.73 0.85 -4.08
N SER A 66 10.47 -0.27 -3.38
CA SER A 66 10.82 -1.61 -3.87
C SER A 66 10.09 -2.01 -5.16
N HIS A 67 8.92 -1.40 -5.43
CA HIS A 67 8.16 -1.59 -6.67
C HIS A 67 8.41 -0.48 -7.70
N GLY A 68 9.23 0.52 -7.39
CA GLY A 68 9.44 1.70 -8.25
C GLY A 68 8.23 2.65 -8.27
N ASP A 69 7.36 2.55 -7.25
CA ASP A 69 6.11 3.29 -7.15
C ASP A 69 6.23 4.57 -6.30
N LEU A 70 7.43 4.92 -5.79
CA LEU A 70 7.68 6.11 -4.96
C LEU A 70 7.70 7.41 -5.78
#